data_AF-A0A7K0K1Y5-F1
#
_entry.id   AF-A0A7K0K1Y5-F1
#
_cell.length_a   1.000
_cell.length_b   1.000
_cell.length_c   1.000
_cell.angle_alpha   90.00
_cell.angle_beta   90.00
_cell.angle_gamma   90.00
#
_symmetry.space_group_name_H-M   'P 1'
#
loop_
_entity.id
_entity.type
_entity.pdbx_description
1 polymer ?
#
loop_
_entity_poly.entity_id
_entity_poly.type
_entity_poly.pdbx_seq_one_letter_code
_entity_poly.pdbx_strand_id
1 'polypeptide(L)'
;MSTTLLPMRAGSKTAPEIVSANIRALSARVGWNVSDLAQAVGINRPSVSERWHNRTDWRVNEIERVAALFGTTPWDLMKPAFGDEWVPDTKKLPRLDSNQQPAD
;
A
#
# COMPACT_ATOMS: atom_id res chain seq x y z
N MET A 1 -20.42 -9.57 -32.40
CA MET A 1 -19.63 -10.27 -31.37
C MET A 1 -19.01 -9.20 -30.49
N SER A 2 -19.67 -8.80 -29.40
CA SER A 2 -19.15 -7.79 -28.48
C SER A 2 -18.22 -8.47 -27.48
N THR A 3 -16.91 -8.31 -27.66
CA THR A 3 -15.92 -8.80 -26.70
C THR A 3 -15.93 -7.88 -25.49
N THR A 4 -16.61 -8.29 -24.42
CA THR A 4 -16.51 -7.62 -23.12
C THR A 4 -15.07 -7.79 -22.61
N LEU A 5 -14.27 -6.73 -22.70
CA LEU A 5 -12.98 -6.65 -22.03
C LEU A 5 -13.24 -6.57 -20.53
N LEU A 6 -13.29 -7.73 -19.86
CA LEU A 6 -13.24 -7.75 -18.40
C LEU A 6 -11.89 -7.15 -18.00
N PRO A 7 -11.86 -6.14 -17.11
CA PRO A 7 -10.60 -5.62 -16.61
C PRO A 7 -9.84 -6.79 -15.97
N MET A 8 -8.56 -6.94 -16.31
CA MET A 8 -7.69 -7.88 -15.63
C MET A 8 -7.76 -7.56 -14.14
N ARG A 9 -8.39 -8.44 -13.35
CA ARG A 9 -8.48 -8.25 -11.89
C ARG A 9 -7.06 -8.04 -11.39
N ALA A 10 -6.76 -6.83 -10.92
CA ALA A 10 -5.46 -6.59 -10.34
C ALA A 10 -5.41 -7.42 -9.05
N GLY A 11 -4.26 -8.05 -8.83
CA GLY A 11 -4.11 -9.04 -7.77
C GLY A 11 -4.56 -8.49 -6.42
N SER A 12 -5.09 -9.36 -5.56
CA SER A 12 -5.42 -9.04 -4.18
C SER A 12 -4.23 -8.37 -3.49
N LYS A 13 -4.43 -7.15 -2.95
CA LYS A 13 -3.39 -6.39 -2.24
C LYS A 13 -3.81 -6.12 -0.82
N THR A 14 -2.85 -6.24 0.08
CA THR A 14 -2.96 -5.78 1.46
C THR A 14 -2.79 -4.26 1.54
N ALA A 15 -3.20 -3.65 2.67
CA ALA A 15 -3.04 -2.21 2.89
C ALA A 15 -1.60 -1.68 2.68
N PRO A 16 -0.53 -2.30 3.20
CA PRO A 16 0.84 -1.81 2.96
C PRO A 16 1.25 -1.92 1.48
N GLU A 17 0.78 -2.95 0.78
CA GLU A 17 1.04 -3.12 -0.66
C GLU A 17 0.34 -2.07 -1.52
N ILE A 18 -0.87 -1.67 -1.14
CA ILE A 18 -1.60 -0.57 -1.78
C ILE A 18 -0.83 0.73 -1.60
N VAL A 19 -0.43 1.04 -0.35
CA VAL A 19 0.31 2.26 -0.04
C VAL A 19 1.61 2.33 -0.83
N SER A 20 2.41 1.27 -0.84
CA SER A 20 3.67 1.28 -1.59
C SER A 20 3.42 1.38 -3.10
N ALA A 21 2.43 0.67 -3.65
CA ALA A 21 2.08 0.75 -5.06
C ALA A 21 1.68 2.17 -5.48
N ASN A 22 0.87 2.85 -4.67
CA ASN A 22 0.46 4.23 -4.91
C ASN A 22 1.62 5.21 -4.81
N ILE A 23 2.49 5.05 -3.81
CA ILE A 23 3.71 5.87 -3.68
C ILE A 23 4.62 5.69 -4.90
N ARG A 24 4.80 4.46 -5.39
CA ARG A 24 5.57 4.20 -6.62
C ARG A 24 4.91 4.85 -7.83
N ALA A 25 3.59 4.76 -7.96
CA ALA A 25 2.86 5.36 -9.06
C ALA A 25 3.00 6.89 -9.07
N LEU A 26 2.90 7.55 -7.92
CA LEU A 26 3.10 8.99 -7.81
C LEU A 26 4.55 9.39 -8.08
N SER A 27 5.51 8.65 -7.53
CA SER A 27 6.94 8.87 -7.79
C SER A 27 7.26 8.75 -9.28
N ALA A 28 6.70 7.75 -9.96
CA ALA A 28 6.88 7.56 -11.40
C ALA A 28 6.29 8.72 -12.23
N ARG A 29 5.17 9.31 -11.81
CA ARG A 29 4.55 10.47 -12.49
C ARG A 29 5.44 11.72 -12.46
N VAL A 30 6.23 11.90 -11.40
CA VAL A 30 7.16 13.03 -11.26
C VAL A 30 8.60 12.68 -11.64
N GLY A 31 8.85 11.44 -12.08
CA GLY A 31 10.18 10.95 -12.46
C GLY A 31 11.12 10.68 -11.28
N TRP A 32 10.61 10.52 -10.07
CA TRP A 32 11.40 10.27 -8.87
C TRP A 32 11.77 8.80 -8.71
N ASN A 33 13.02 8.54 -8.36
CA ASN A 33 13.52 7.23 -7.94
C ASN A 33 13.57 7.11 -6.40
N VAL A 34 13.97 5.94 -5.90
CA VAL A 34 14.06 5.64 -4.46
C VAL A 34 14.97 6.62 -3.70
N SER A 35 16.05 7.07 -4.33
CA SER A 35 17.01 8.01 -3.73
C SER A 35 16.39 9.41 -3.61
N ASP A 36 15.66 9.85 -4.63
CA ASP A 36 14.99 11.15 -4.62
C ASP A 36 13.90 11.18 -3.54
N LEU A 37 13.10 10.11 -3.45
CA LEU A 37 12.10 9.95 -2.39
C LEU A 37 12.75 9.93 -1.00
N ALA A 38 13.86 9.21 -0.84
CA ALA A 38 14.59 9.16 0.42
C ALA A 38 15.11 10.54 0.85
N GLN A 39 15.67 11.30 -0.09
CA GLN A 39 16.13 12.66 0.16
C GLN A 39 14.98 13.59 0.51
N ALA A 40 13.85 13.50 -0.20
CA ALA A 40 12.69 14.36 0.03
C ALA A 40 11.99 14.08 1.37
N VAL A 41 11.88 12.82 1.77
CA VAL A 41 11.23 12.42 3.04
C VAL A 41 12.19 12.56 4.24
N GLY A 42 13.51 12.64 3.98
CA GLY A 42 14.54 12.72 5.02
C GLY A 42 14.80 11.38 5.72
N ILE A 43 14.61 10.26 5.02
CA ILE A 43 14.85 8.90 5.53
C ILE A 43 16.06 8.32 4.79
N ASN A 44 16.80 7.42 5.43
CA ASN A 44 17.91 6.76 4.74
C ASN A 44 17.40 5.93 3.54
N ARG A 45 18.18 5.92 2.45
CA ARG A 45 17.86 5.21 1.22
C ARG A 45 17.56 3.71 1.41
N PRO A 46 18.29 2.91 2.23
CA PRO A 46 17.97 1.50 2.41
C PRO A 46 16.60 1.30 3.09
N SER A 47 16.22 2.14 4.05
CA SER A 47 14.91 2.06 4.71
C SER A 47 13.76 2.36 3.75
N VAL A 48 13.95 3.34 2.85
CA VAL A 48 12.96 3.61 1.79
C VAL A 48 12.91 2.45 0.80
N SER A 49 14.05 1.87 0.44
CA SER A 49 14.09 0.68 -0.44
C SER A 49 13.35 -0.52 0.16
N GLU A 50 13.53 -0.81 1.45
CA GLU A 50 12.82 -1.90 2.12
C GLU A 50 11.30 -1.67 2.11
N ARG A 51 10.84 -0.43 2.35
CA ARG A 51 9.41 -0.06 2.26
C ARG A 51 8.88 -0.07 0.83
N TRP A 52 9.70 0.35 -0.12
CA TRP A 52 9.39 0.35 -1.54
C TRP A 52 9.07 -1.05 -2.04
N HIS A 53 9.79 -2.06 -1.55
CA HIS A 53 9.60 -3.47 -1.92
C HIS A 53 8.67 -4.25 -0.98
N ASN A 54 7.90 -3.58 -0.12
CA ASN A 54 7.00 -4.22 0.86
C ASN A 54 7.68 -5.18 1.85
N ARG A 55 8.97 -5.01 2.13
CA ARG A 55 9.67 -5.75 3.18
C ARG A 55 9.43 -5.15 4.57
N THR A 56 9.09 -3.86 4.61
CA THR A 56 8.74 -3.12 5.82
C THR A 56 7.55 -2.22 5.53
N ASP A 57 6.62 -2.12 6.48
CA ASP A 57 5.44 -1.28 6.32
C ASP A 57 5.77 0.21 6.46
N TRP A 58 5.07 1.04 5.68
CA TRP A 58 5.08 2.48 5.85
C TRP A 58 4.37 2.87 7.15
N ARG A 59 5.02 3.70 7.98
CA ARG A 59 4.39 4.26 9.18
C ARG A 59 3.44 5.38 8.80
N VAL A 60 2.39 5.59 9.59
CA VAL A 60 1.38 6.66 9.36
C VAL A 60 2.06 8.03 9.21
N ASN A 61 3.00 8.36 10.09
CA ASN A 61 3.77 9.61 10.04
C ASN A 61 4.61 9.75 8.75
N GLU A 62 5.05 8.64 8.15
CA GLU A 62 5.82 8.66 6.90
C GLU A 62 4.88 8.86 5.70
N ILE A 63 3.72 8.20 5.71
CA ILE A 63 2.68 8.35 4.69
C ILE A 63 2.21 9.81 4.64
N GLU A 64 2.05 10.45 5.80
CA GLU A 64 1.71 11.87 5.89
C GLU A 64 2.76 12.77 5.24
N ARG A 65 4.04 12.55 5.54
CA ARG A 65 5.14 13.32 4.91
C ARG A 65 5.18 13.10 3.40
N VAL A 66 5.03 11.85 2.95
CA VAL A 66 5.03 11.52 1.52
C VAL A 66 3.84 12.17 0.81
N ALA A 67 2.66 12.14 1.42
CA ALA A 67 1.46 12.78 0.88
C ALA A 67 1.66 14.30 0.71
N ALA A 68 2.26 14.95 1.72
CA ALA A 68 2.57 16.37 1.67
C ALA A 68 3.53 16.72 0.52
N LEU A 69 4.54 15.88 0.25
CA LEU A 69 5.48 16.08 -0.87
C LEU A 69 4.80 16.04 -2.24
N PHE A 70 3.78 15.19 -2.39
CA PHE A 70 3.03 15.05 -3.64
C PHE A 70 1.77 15.95 -3.71
N GLY A 71 1.52 16.78 -2.71
CA GLY A 71 0.33 17.63 -2.65
C GLY A 71 -0.98 16.85 -2.58
N THR A 72 -0.96 15.63 -2.04
CA THR A 72 -2.13 14.78 -1.84
C THR A 72 -2.44 14.57 -0.36
N THR A 73 -3.49 13.82 -0.05
CA THR A 73 -3.83 13.42 1.32
C THR A 73 -3.28 12.02 1.60
N PRO A 74 -2.98 11.67 2.86
CA PRO A 74 -2.48 10.33 3.17
C PRO A 74 -3.56 9.28 2.92
N TRP A 75 -4.85 9.67 2.90
CA TRP A 75 -5.96 8.74 2.66
C TRP A 75 -6.03 8.38 1.17
N ASP A 76 -5.60 9.30 0.30
CA ASP A 76 -5.45 9.04 -1.12
C ASP A 76 -4.38 7.97 -1.41
N LEU A 77 -3.30 7.97 -0.63
CA LEU A 77 -2.27 6.93 -0.71
C LEU A 77 -2.76 5.56 -0.24
N MET A 78 -3.76 5.50 0.64
CA MET A 78 -4.32 4.25 1.14
C MET A 78 -5.46 3.68 0.28
N LYS A 79 -6.00 4.48 -0.65
CA LYS A 79 -7.08 4.02 -1.52
C LYS A 79 -6.55 3.02 -2.55
N PRO A 80 -7.19 1.84 -2.72
CA PRO A 80 -6.84 0.93 -3.79
C PRO A 80 -6.98 1.64 -5.15
N ALA A 81 -6.04 1.40 -6.05
CA ALA A 81 -6.14 1.89 -7.42
C ALA A 81 -7.25 1.14 -8.17
N PHE A 82 -7.69 1.69 -9.31
CA PHE A 82 -8.72 1.05 -10.12
C PHE A 82 -8.30 -0.38 -10.52
N GLY A 83 -9.12 -1.36 -10.17
CA GLY A 83 -8.87 -2.78 -10.44
C GLY A 83 -8.19 -3.55 -9.32
N ASP A 84 -7.61 -2.87 -8.31
CA ASP A 84 -7.05 -3.51 -7.13
C ASP A 84 -8.17 -3.96 -6.17
N GLU A 85 -8.10 -5.21 -5.74
CA GLU A 85 -8.96 -5.74 -4.68
C GLU A 85 -8.22 -5.61 -3.33
N TRP A 86 -8.77 -4.80 -2.41
CA TRP A 86 -8.24 -4.74 -1.06
C TRP A 86 -8.62 -6.01 -0.30
N VAL A 87 -7.62 -6.77 0.11
CA VAL A 87 -7.78 -7.96 0.95
C VAL A 87 -6.99 -7.75 2.24
N PRO A 88 -7.67 -7.67 3.40
CA PRO A 88 -6.95 -7.56 4.67
C PRO A 88 -6.08 -8.79 4.90
N ASP A 89 -4.87 -8.62 5.44
CA ASP A 89 -3.99 -9.73 5.79
C ASP A 89 -4.53 -10.47 7.03
N THR A 90 -5.53 -11.32 6.82
CA THR A 90 -6.16 -12.12 7.88
C THR A 90 -5.39 -13.41 8.17
N LYS A 91 -4.28 -13.69 7.46
CA LYS A 91 -3.49 -14.93 7.67
C LYS A 91 -3.00 -15.11 9.10
N LYS A 92 -2.87 -14.02 9.87
CA LYS A 92 -2.44 -14.03 11.27
C LYS A 92 -3.57 -14.11 12.29
N LEU A 93 -4.82 -13.98 11.87
CA LEU A 93 -5.94 -14.13 12.79
C LEU A 93 -6.25 -15.62 12.89
N PRO A 94 -6.23 -16.21 14.11
CA PRO A 94 -6.87 -17.50 14.29
C PRO A 94 -8.30 -17.34 13.78
N ARG A 95 -8.82 -18.35 13.06
CA ARG A 95 -10.25 -18.41 12.79
C ARG A 95 -10.92 -18.44 14.16
N LEU A 96 -11.39 -17.29 14.63
CA LEU A 96 -12.26 -17.21 15.79
C LEU A 96 -13.55 -17.88 15.33
N ASP A 97 -13.62 -19.19 15.56
CA ASP A 97 -14.90 -19.86 15.58
C ASP A 97 -15.74 -19.10 16.61
N SER A 98 -16.82 -18.50 16.13
CA SER A 98 -17.74 -17.74 16.98
C SER A 98 -18.42 -18.62 18.05
N ASN A 99 -18.12 -19.93 18.06
CA ASN A 99 -18.63 -20.92 19.02
C ASN A 99 -17.62 -21.35 20.11
N GLN A 100 -16.64 -20.53 20.52
CA GLN A 100 -15.95 -20.80 21.79
C GLN A 100 -16.92 -20.59 22.97
N GLN A 101 -17.68 -21.64 23.31
CA GLN A 101 -18.51 -21.67 24.50
C GLN A 101 -17.61 -21.67 25.75
N PRO A 102 -18.02 -21.00 26.84
CA PRO A 102 -17.30 -21.09 28.10
C PRO A 102 -17.29 -22.55 28.57
N ALA A 103 -16.12 -23.04 28.97
CA ALA A 103 -16.03 -24.30 29.69
C ALA A 103 -16.63 -24.05 31.08
N ASP A 104 -17.82 -24.62 31.30
CA ASP A 104 -18.41 -24.80 32.64
C ASP A 104 -17.61 -25.85 33.43
#